data_AF-A0A915WSH1-F1
#
_entry.id   AF-A0A915WSH1-F1
#
_cell.length_a   1.000
_cell.length_b   1.000
_cell.length_c   1.000
_cell.angle_alpha   90.00
_cell.angle_beta   90.00
_cell.angle_gamma   90.00
#
_symmetry.space_group_name_H-M   'P 1'
#
loop_
_entity.id
_entity.type
_entity.pdbx_description
1 polymer ?
#
loop_
_entity_poly.entity_id
_entity_poly.type
_entity_poly.pdbx_seq_one_letter_code
_entity_poly.pdbx_strand_id
1 'polypeptide(L)'
;MSYEVYLDNIFIGYVEDYEDFIRDFKEKRRSGIIPEFVNISLDEDRKIVEINTRKGRILRPLIVVKDKKPLLTKEDIEKLSRGELSWSDLEKMGVIEWVDPEEEENLKVALYPEDIKDDTTHLEVSSLIIFGIATSLNPFSNKNQSARLNRGVRPLKQSHAIYSLNYHNRFDTDISILYYPQQPIVRTFSNKIFQKENLIGQNVVVAVMTQDGYNIEDALIMSKSSIERGIFRSVYFRSYEVEKLRYPGGLQDEIGIPDPSIELYRGKDKYKYLEEDGIVSLESYVSADDVIVGRTSPPRFLGLSSESITTGLRKKDSSLTMGGGEEGYVDSVVVTESPDGNTLIKIRVRDLRIPELGDKFTVRHGQKGVIGMIVEGTDVPWSSSGIRPDIIFSPAGIPSRETFGLLLELLGGKVGSLNGRYVDGTPWYGEDEEELRKELLSLGFKDDGTETLYNPITGDEFKAKIFIGSLYYLRLKYMAKNKLQARATGPITLLTKQPTEGKSKKGGLRFSEMENEVLAAHGSSILLREMFSSDDSVIFVCESCGSLATEDNIRNRLYCPVCGETEKISKVKVSYGFTLLLKELISIGIWPRLKLDYKF
;
A
#
# COMPACT_ATOMS: atom_id res chain seq x y z
N MET A 1 49.11 -28.05 18.50
CA MET A 1 49.23 -26.57 18.45
C MET A 1 47.97 -26.04 19.11
N SER A 2 48.10 -25.16 20.10
CA SER A 2 46.96 -24.66 20.87
C SER A 2 46.10 -23.69 20.06
N TYR A 3 44.78 -23.77 20.22
CA TYR A 3 43.80 -22.82 19.72
C TYR A 3 43.45 -21.82 20.82
N GLU A 4 43.21 -20.56 20.46
CA GLU A 4 42.72 -19.54 21.38
C GLU A 4 41.22 -19.70 21.57
N VAL A 5 40.73 -19.58 22.80
CA VAL A 5 39.29 -19.67 23.10
C VAL A 5 38.79 -18.30 23.51
N TYR A 6 37.70 -17.88 22.89
CA TYR A 6 37.02 -16.61 23.14
C TYR A 6 35.58 -16.88 23.58
N LEU A 7 35.08 -16.05 24.49
CA LEU A 7 33.68 -15.99 24.91
C LEU A 7 33.16 -14.59 24.62
N ASP A 8 32.23 -14.46 23.67
CA ASP A 8 31.70 -13.17 23.23
C ASP A 8 32.83 -12.17 22.88
N ASN A 9 33.79 -12.59 22.07
CA ASN A 9 35.03 -11.89 21.69
C ASN A 9 35.97 -11.53 22.86
N ILE A 10 35.77 -12.09 24.04
CA ILE A 10 36.67 -11.93 25.18
C ILE A 10 37.56 -13.17 25.26
N PHE A 11 38.87 -12.97 25.14
CA PHE A 11 39.83 -14.05 25.30
C PHE A 11 39.73 -14.69 26.70
N ILE A 12 39.55 -16.00 26.77
CA ILE A 12 39.41 -16.74 28.03
C ILE A 12 40.51 -17.78 28.25
N GLY A 13 41.20 -18.24 27.21
CA GLY A 13 42.30 -19.20 27.38
C GLY A 13 42.70 -19.91 26.10
N TYR A 14 43.36 -21.05 26.27
CA TYR A 14 43.83 -21.89 25.17
C TYR A 14 43.29 -23.32 25.31
N VAL A 15 43.11 -24.00 24.20
CA VAL A 15 42.77 -25.43 24.13
C VAL A 15 43.77 -26.18 23.25
N GLU A 16 44.29 -27.31 23.71
CA GLU A 16 45.25 -28.12 22.94
C GLU A 16 44.55 -29.08 21.97
N ASP A 17 43.47 -29.73 22.42
CA ASP A 17 42.61 -30.61 21.64
C ASP A 17 41.26 -29.92 21.38
N TYR A 18 41.22 -29.12 20.32
CA TYR A 18 40.01 -28.36 19.96
C TYR A 18 38.88 -29.28 19.46
N GLU A 19 39.20 -30.44 18.85
CA GLU A 19 38.20 -31.37 18.32
C GLU A 19 37.40 -32.01 19.45
N ASP A 20 38.10 -32.51 20.49
CA ASP A 20 37.45 -33.04 21.69
C ASP A 20 36.66 -31.96 22.42
N PHE A 21 37.22 -30.75 22.56
CA PHE A 21 36.56 -29.62 23.21
C PHE A 21 35.24 -29.23 22.53
N ILE A 22 35.24 -29.10 21.20
CA ILE A 22 34.02 -28.76 20.45
C ILE A 22 33.01 -29.90 20.53
N ARG A 23 33.45 -31.16 20.43
CA ARG A 23 32.57 -32.33 20.55
C ARG A 23 31.91 -32.38 21.93
N ASP A 24 32.69 -32.28 23.00
CA ASP A 24 32.20 -32.28 24.39
C ASP A 24 31.25 -31.10 24.64
N PHE A 25 31.56 -29.92 24.12
CA PHE A 25 30.67 -28.76 24.18
C PHE A 25 29.32 -29.05 23.54
N LYS A 26 29.31 -29.57 22.30
CA LYS A 26 28.07 -29.88 21.57
C LYS A 26 27.27 -31.00 22.25
N GLU A 27 27.92 -32.01 22.81
CA GLU A 27 27.25 -33.07 23.57
C GLU A 27 26.65 -32.56 24.89
N LYS A 28 27.35 -31.67 25.59
CA LYS A 28 26.82 -30.98 26.78
C LYS A 28 25.65 -30.04 26.45
N ARG A 29 25.65 -29.41 25.28
CA ARG A 29 24.50 -28.63 24.79
C ARG A 29 23.31 -29.54 24.48
N ARG A 30 23.53 -30.63 23.76
CA ARG A 30 22.48 -31.60 23.39
C ARG A 30 21.87 -32.35 24.58
N SER A 31 22.61 -32.48 25.69
CA SER A 31 22.10 -33.05 26.94
C SER A 31 21.44 -32.02 27.86
N GLY A 32 21.41 -30.74 27.49
CA GLY A 32 20.82 -29.66 28.27
C GLY A 32 21.66 -29.14 29.44
N ILE A 33 22.94 -29.54 29.52
CA ILE A 33 23.89 -29.02 30.53
C ILE A 33 24.29 -27.58 30.17
N ILE A 34 24.55 -27.33 28.89
CA ILE A 34 24.78 -26.00 28.34
C ILE A 34 23.46 -25.52 27.72
N PRO A 35 23.07 -24.24 27.91
CA PRO A 35 21.85 -23.72 27.31
C PRO A 35 21.85 -23.85 25.78
N GLU A 36 20.69 -24.18 25.22
CA GLU A 36 20.48 -24.52 23.81
C GLU A 36 20.84 -23.41 22.82
N PHE A 37 20.84 -22.15 23.26
CA PHE A 37 21.17 -20.99 22.43
C PHE A 37 22.64 -20.59 22.50
N VAL A 38 23.50 -21.30 23.23
CA VAL A 38 24.93 -21.02 23.22
C VAL A 38 25.56 -21.74 22.02
N ASN A 39 26.28 -21.00 21.20
CA ASN A 39 26.90 -21.52 19.98
C ASN A 39 28.42 -21.56 20.10
N ILE A 40 29.02 -22.51 19.38
CA ILE A 40 30.47 -22.67 19.31
C ILE A 40 30.89 -22.78 17.85
N SER A 41 31.86 -21.96 17.45
CA SER A 41 32.42 -21.94 16.12
C SER A 41 33.94 -22.10 16.16
N LEU A 42 34.49 -22.61 15.07
CA LEU A 42 35.91 -22.86 14.84
C LEU A 42 36.37 -22.06 13.62
N ASP A 43 37.33 -21.17 13.82
CA ASP A 43 38.09 -20.54 12.75
C ASP A 43 39.44 -21.27 12.63
N GLU A 44 39.53 -22.18 11.67
CA GLU A 44 40.74 -22.98 11.42
C GLU A 44 41.93 -22.12 10.97
N ASP A 45 41.67 -21.06 10.20
CA ASP A 45 42.70 -20.17 9.66
C ASP A 45 43.38 -19.36 10.77
N ARG A 46 42.59 -18.84 11.70
CA ARG A 46 43.07 -18.05 12.84
C ARG A 46 43.41 -18.90 14.06
N LYS A 47 43.03 -20.18 14.05
CA LYS A 47 43.13 -21.09 15.20
C LYS A 47 42.38 -20.58 16.43
N ILE A 48 41.14 -20.14 16.21
CA ILE A 48 40.26 -19.59 17.24
C ILE A 48 39.03 -20.48 17.42
N VAL A 49 38.65 -20.72 18.67
CA VAL A 49 37.35 -21.27 19.05
C VAL A 49 36.56 -20.14 19.71
N GLU A 50 35.43 -19.77 19.11
CA GLU A 50 34.57 -18.70 19.62
C GLU A 50 33.30 -19.31 20.22
N ILE A 51 32.95 -18.87 21.44
CA ILE A 51 31.72 -19.25 22.12
C ILE A 51 30.83 -18.01 22.21
N ASN A 52 29.65 -18.08 21.61
CA ASN A 52 28.72 -16.96 21.55
C ASN A 52 27.52 -17.18 22.48
N THR A 53 27.35 -16.26 23.44
CA THR A 53 26.19 -16.18 24.34
C THR A 53 25.37 -14.89 24.16
N ARG A 54 25.82 -13.98 23.28
CA ARG A 54 25.16 -12.68 23.07
C ARG A 54 23.68 -12.79 22.69
N LYS A 55 22.90 -11.82 23.16
CA LYS A 55 21.50 -11.61 22.76
C LYS A 55 21.43 -10.91 21.40
N GLY A 56 20.37 -11.20 20.64
CA GLY A 56 20.10 -10.56 19.34
C GLY A 56 20.70 -11.27 18.12
N ARG A 57 21.35 -12.42 18.32
CA ARG A 57 21.76 -13.31 17.23
C ARG A 57 20.53 -13.94 16.56
N ILE A 58 20.62 -14.17 15.26
CA ILE A 58 19.60 -14.87 14.49
C ILE A 58 20.02 -16.33 14.48
N LEU A 59 19.14 -17.20 14.97
CA LEU A 59 19.38 -18.64 15.05
C LEU A 59 18.49 -19.36 14.05
N ARG A 60 19.02 -20.43 13.46
CA ARG A 60 18.30 -21.33 12.57
C ARG A 60 18.25 -22.72 13.19
N PRO A 61 17.06 -23.33 13.34
CA PRO A 61 16.95 -24.68 13.86
C PRO A 61 17.30 -25.69 12.77
N LEU A 62 18.18 -26.64 13.09
CA LEU A 62 18.56 -27.74 12.22
C LEU A 62 18.36 -29.09 12.94
N ILE A 63 18.11 -30.15 12.17
CA ILE A 63 18.03 -31.51 12.70
C ILE A 63 19.45 -32.08 12.77
N VAL A 64 19.84 -32.60 13.92
CA VAL A 64 21.16 -33.23 14.09
C VAL A 64 21.22 -34.54 13.33
N VAL A 65 22.30 -34.77 12.60
CA VAL A 65 22.59 -36.04 11.92
C VAL A 65 23.76 -36.73 12.62
N LYS A 66 23.59 -38.02 12.95
CA LYS A 66 24.64 -38.85 13.54
C LYS A 66 24.68 -40.18 12.81
N ASP A 67 25.88 -40.65 12.45
CA ASP A 67 26.09 -41.93 11.76
C ASP A 67 25.23 -42.10 10.50
N LYS A 68 25.15 -41.04 9.68
CA LYS A 68 24.32 -40.94 8.45
C LYS A 68 22.81 -41.03 8.66
N LYS A 69 22.33 -40.87 9.89
CA LYS A 69 20.90 -40.89 10.21
C LYS A 69 20.51 -39.62 10.94
N PRO A 70 19.39 -38.98 10.55
CA PRO A 70 18.83 -37.89 11.36
C PRO A 70 18.42 -38.47 12.72
N LEU A 71 18.68 -37.71 13.79
CA LEU A 71 18.21 -38.07 15.13
C LEU A 71 16.68 -38.02 15.22
N LEU A 72 16.04 -37.19 14.38
CA LEU A 72 14.58 -37.15 14.27
C LEU A 72 14.08 -38.40 13.53
N THR A 73 13.34 -39.25 14.24
CA THR A 73 12.80 -40.50 13.66
C THR A 73 11.35 -40.35 13.22
N LYS A 74 10.87 -41.31 12.41
CA LYS A 74 9.45 -41.38 12.03
C LYS A 74 8.51 -41.53 13.24
N GLU A 75 8.96 -42.25 14.28
CA GLU A 75 8.19 -42.42 15.51
C GLU A 75 8.01 -41.08 16.24
N ASP A 76 9.05 -40.24 16.26
CA ASP A 76 8.97 -38.90 16.86
C ASP A 76 7.98 -38.01 16.09
N ILE A 77 7.95 -38.10 14.76
CA ILE A 77 6.99 -37.40 13.90
C ILE A 77 5.55 -37.88 14.19
N GLU A 78 5.34 -39.18 14.37
CA GLU A 78 4.03 -39.72 14.75
C GLU A 78 3.61 -39.22 16.14
N LYS A 79 4.52 -39.22 17.13
CA LYS A 79 4.26 -38.67 18.47
C LYS A 79 3.96 -37.18 18.44
N LEU A 80 4.66 -36.39 17.63
CA LEU A 80 4.37 -34.97 17.38
C LEU A 80 2.97 -34.79 16.80
N SER A 81 2.58 -35.62 15.83
CA SER A 81 1.25 -35.56 15.20
C SER A 81 0.11 -35.89 16.17
N ARG A 82 0.36 -36.75 17.17
CA ARG A 82 -0.59 -37.08 18.24
C ARG A 82 -0.56 -36.08 19.42
N GLY A 83 0.41 -35.15 19.44
CA GLY A 83 0.60 -34.21 20.54
C GLY A 83 1.22 -34.83 21.80
N GLU A 84 1.83 -36.01 21.70
CA GLU A 84 2.54 -36.68 22.79
C GLU A 84 3.94 -36.08 23.02
N LEU A 85 4.49 -35.42 22.00
CA LEU A 85 5.80 -34.79 22.01
C LEU A 85 5.63 -33.36 21.47
N SER A 86 6.35 -32.40 22.04
CA SER A 86 6.34 -31.00 21.60
C SER A 86 7.67 -30.58 20.97
N TRP A 87 7.68 -29.46 20.26
CA TRP A 87 8.91 -28.89 19.71
C TRP A 87 9.99 -28.69 20.79
N SER A 88 9.60 -28.18 21.96
CA SER A 88 10.51 -28.00 23.09
C SER A 88 11.04 -29.30 23.68
N ASP A 89 10.34 -30.42 23.50
CA ASP A 89 10.85 -31.72 23.92
C ASP A 89 11.94 -32.21 22.95
N LEU A 90 11.79 -31.97 21.64
CA LEU A 90 12.85 -32.26 20.66
C LEU A 90 14.13 -31.46 20.92
N GLU A 91 13.99 -30.20 21.35
CA GLU A 91 15.12 -29.35 21.75
C GLU A 91 15.85 -29.95 22.96
N LYS A 92 15.10 -30.34 24.00
CA LYS A 92 15.67 -30.97 25.22
C LYS A 92 16.27 -32.35 24.97
N MET A 93 15.75 -33.08 23.98
CA MET A 93 16.29 -34.37 23.53
C MET A 93 17.57 -34.21 22.69
N GLY A 94 17.95 -32.98 22.34
CA GLY A 94 19.12 -32.70 21.49
C GLY A 94 18.92 -33.12 20.03
N VAL A 95 17.68 -33.30 19.59
CA VAL A 95 17.33 -33.65 18.20
C VAL A 95 17.40 -32.42 17.29
N ILE A 96 16.96 -31.27 17.82
CA ILE A 96 17.01 -29.96 17.16
C ILE A 96 18.14 -29.15 17.78
N GLU A 97 18.96 -28.56 16.94
CA GLU A 97 20.08 -27.70 17.33
C GLU A 97 19.89 -26.30 16.73
N TRP A 98 19.95 -25.27 17.57
CA TRP A 98 19.87 -23.88 17.14
C TRP A 98 21.26 -23.39 16.77
N VAL A 99 21.43 -23.00 15.51
CA VAL A 99 22.74 -22.65 14.94
C VAL A 99 22.75 -21.17 14.57
N ASP A 100 23.82 -20.47 14.92
CA ASP A 100 24.07 -19.09 14.48
C ASP A 100 24.94 -19.05 13.22
N PRO A 101 25.06 -17.89 12.53
CA PRO A 101 25.83 -17.82 11.29
C PRO A 101 27.29 -18.22 11.42
N GLU A 102 27.91 -18.03 12.59
CA GLU A 102 29.31 -18.38 12.82
C GLU A 102 29.49 -19.89 13.01
N GLU A 103 28.62 -20.55 13.77
CA GLU A 103 28.64 -22.00 13.89
C GLU A 103 28.24 -22.68 12.57
N GLU A 104 27.36 -22.08 11.76
CA GLU A 104 26.93 -22.62 10.46
C GLU A 104 28.09 -22.82 9.48
N GLU A 105 29.12 -21.97 9.52
CA GLU A 105 30.33 -22.11 8.68
C GLU A 105 31.07 -23.45 8.90
N ASN A 106 30.89 -24.07 10.07
CA ASN A 106 31.49 -25.37 10.40
C ASN A 106 30.58 -26.56 10.08
N LEU A 107 29.38 -26.34 9.55
CA LEU A 107 28.37 -27.39 9.33
C LEU A 107 28.25 -27.79 7.87
N LYS A 108 27.86 -29.04 7.66
CA LYS A 108 27.48 -29.59 6.36
C LYS A 108 26.02 -30.00 6.44
N VAL A 109 25.15 -29.13 5.93
CA VAL A 109 23.69 -29.26 6.02
C VAL A 109 23.15 -29.91 4.76
N ALA A 110 22.51 -31.07 4.89
CA ALA A 110 21.74 -31.68 3.81
C ALA A 110 20.37 -31.00 3.66
N LEU A 111 19.91 -30.81 2.42
CA LEU A 111 18.60 -30.19 2.14
C LEU A 111 17.45 -31.20 2.27
N TYR A 112 17.68 -32.41 1.77
CA TYR A 112 16.72 -33.51 1.84
C TYR A 112 17.33 -34.72 2.55
N PRO A 113 16.51 -35.61 3.14
CA PRO A 113 17.00 -36.84 3.75
C PRO A 113 17.79 -37.73 2.77
N GLU A 114 17.49 -37.66 1.46
CA GLU A 114 18.23 -38.41 0.44
C GLU A 114 19.65 -37.89 0.19
N ASP A 115 19.94 -36.63 0.56
CA ASP A 115 21.22 -35.98 0.32
C ASP A 115 22.25 -36.23 1.44
N ILE A 116 21.89 -37.01 2.47
CA ILE A 116 22.76 -37.28 3.62
C ILE A 116 23.97 -38.12 3.18
N LYS A 117 25.16 -37.56 3.42
CA LYS A 117 26.48 -38.18 3.18
C LYS A 117 27.20 -38.46 4.49
N ASP A 118 28.34 -39.13 4.39
CA ASP A 118 29.20 -39.54 5.51
C ASP A 118 29.67 -38.35 6.36
N ASP A 119 29.84 -37.19 5.74
CA ASP A 119 30.31 -35.95 6.34
C ASP A 119 29.18 -34.97 6.69
N THR A 120 27.92 -35.35 6.49
CA THR A 120 26.77 -34.50 6.82
C THR A 120 26.60 -34.40 8.33
N THR A 121 26.57 -33.17 8.84
CA THR A 121 26.41 -32.91 10.27
C THR A 121 24.97 -32.62 10.66
N HIS A 122 24.21 -32.00 9.75
CA HIS A 122 22.84 -31.56 10.00
C HIS A 122 21.95 -31.77 8.78
N LEU A 123 20.64 -31.78 9.02
CA LEU A 123 19.59 -31.84 8.01
C LEU A 123 18.67 -30.64 8.18
N GLU A 124 18.28 -30.03 7.07
CA GLU A 124 17.30 -28.96 7.01
C GLU A 124 15.92 -29.44 7.52
N VAL A 125 15.23 -28.62 8.32
CA VAL A 125 13.89 -28.97 8.83
C VAL A 125 12.88 -28.95 7.67
N SER A 126 12.93 -27.91 6.85
CA SER A 126 12.19 -27.81 5.60
C SER A 126 12.77 -26.72 4.71
N SER A 127 12.90 -27.01 3.41
CA SER A 127 13.32 -26.03 2.39
C SER A 127 12.38 -24.82 2.28
N LEU A 128 11.16 -24.90 2.84
CA LEU A 128 10.18 -23.81 2.85
C LEU A 128 10.57 -22.65 3.76
N ILE A 129 11.42 -22.88 4.76
CA ILE A 129 11.81 -21.90 5.78
C ILE A 129 12.59 -20.73 5.16
N ILE A 130 13.16 -20.92 3.97
CA ILE A 130 13.82 -19.86 3.20
C ILE A 130 12.86 -18.73 2.81
N PHE A 131 11.56 -19.00 2.73
CA PHE A 131 10.57 -17.99 2.38
C PHE A 131 10.07 -17.23 3.60
N GLY A 132 10.02 -15.90 3.47
CA GLY A 132 9.20 -15.08 4.37
C GLY A 132 7.70 -15.34 4.15
N ILE A 133 6.89 -15.03 5.16
CA ILE A 133 5.44 -15.27 5.21
C ILE A 133 4.70 -14.79 3.95
N ALA A 134 5.08 -13.63 3.39
CA ALA A 134 4.38 -13.11 2.23
C ALA A 134 4.77 -13.83 0.92
N THR A 135 6.01 -14.31 0.80
CA THR A 135 6.48 -15.06 -0.37
C THR A 135 5.91 -16.46 -0.37
N SER A 136 5.77 -17.08 0.80
CA SER A 136 5.22 -18.43 0.96
C SER A 136 3.73 -18.52 0.62
N LEU A 137 3.01 -17.41 0.48
CA LEU A 137 1.61 -17.37 0.00
C LEU A 137 1.47 -17.47 -1.53
N ASN A 138 2.58 -17.35 -2.26
CA ASN A 138 2.62 -17.46 -3.70
C ASN A 138 2.73 -18.94 -4.11
N PRO A 139 1.72 -19.53 -4.76
CA PRO A 139 1.76 -20.93 -5.17
C PRO A 139 2.80 -21.12 -6.28
N PHE A 140 3.40 -22.31 -6.35
CA PHE A 140 4.37 -22.69 -7.37
C PHE A 140 5.48 -21.62 -7.56
N SER A 141 5.93 -21.02 -6.46
CA SER A 141 6.86 -19.88 -6.50
C SER A 141 8.19 -20.26 -7.17
N ASN A 142 8.63 -21.50 -6.99
CA ASN A 142 9.82 -22.09 -7.63
C ASN A 142 9.74 -22.17 -9.16
N LYS A 143 8.57 -21.94 -9.77
CA LYS A 143 8.37 -21.92 -11.24
C LYS A 143 8.31 -20.51 -11.83
N ASN A 144 8.54 -19.47 -11.02
CA ASN A 144 8.51 -18.08 -11.46
C ASN A 144 9.89 -17.43 -11.39
N GLN A 145 10.08 -16.40 -12.20
CA GLN A 145 11.25 -15.53 -12.10
C GLN A 145 11.31 -14.83 -10.72
N SER A 146 12.50 -14.75 -10.11
CA SER A 146 12.71 -14.16 -8.78
C SER A 146 12.22 -12.71 -8.66
N ALA A 147 12.45 -11.90 -9.70
CA ALA A 147 11.97 -10.52 -9.77
C ALA A 147 10.44 -10.42 -9.68
N ARG A 148 9.71 -11.41 -10.22
CA ARG A 148 8.25 -11.47 -10.18
C ARG A 148 7.74 -11.90 -8.82
N LEU A 149 8.40 -12.85 -8.14
CA LEU A 149 8.07 -13.21 -6.77
C LEU A 149 8.14 -11.98 -5.84
N ASN A 150 9.25 -11.24 -5.91
CA ASN A 150 9.42 -10.01 -5.12
C ASN A 150 8.36 -8.94 -5.44
N ARG A 151 7.98 -8.82 -6.72
CA ARG A 151 6.91 -7.92 -7.15
C ARG A 151 5.51 -8.41 -6.74
N GLY A 152 5.30 -9.73 -6.64
CA GLY A 152 4.04 -10.38 -6.23
C GLY A 152 3.76 -10.30 -4.74
N VAL A 153 4.79 -10.12 -3.91
CA VAL A 153 4.66 -9.92 -2.46
C VAL A 153 4.04 -8.57 -2.10
N ARG A 154 4.43 -7.48 -2.77
CA ARG A 154 3.91 -6.13 -2.45
C ARG A 154 2.38 -6.02 -2.59
N PRO A 155 1.75 -6.55 -3.65
CA PRO A 155 0.31 -6.49 -3.80
C PRO A 155 -0.48 -7.23 -2.73
N LEU A 156 0.05 -8.32 -2.15
CA LEU A 156 -0.58 -9.01 -1.01
C LEU A 156 -0.75 -8.08 0.21
N LYS A 157 0.14 -7.09 0.37
CA LYS A 157 0.05 -6.07 1.42
C LYS A 157 -0.87 -4.89 1.05
N GLN A 158 -1.31 -4.83 -0.21
CA GLN A 158 -2.08 -3.70 -0.78
C GLN A 158 -3.51 -4.11 -1.16
N SER A 159 -3.83 -5.40 -1.08
CA SER A 159 -5.12 -5.97 -1.41
C SER A 159 -6.16 -5.63 -0.35
N HIS A 160 -7.41 -5.53 -0.80
CA HIS A 160 -8.55 -5.41 0.10
C HIS A 160 -8.73 -6.71 0.87
N ALA A 161 -8.91 -6.61 2.18
CA ALA A 161 -8.98 -7.77 3.05
C ALA A 161 -9.80 -7.43 4.30
N ILE A 162 -10.34 -8.46 4.94
CA ILE A 162 -10.77 -8.35 6.33
C ILE A 162 -9.49 -8.31 7.17
N TYR A 163 -9.08 -7.10 7.54
CA TYR A 163 -7.82 -6.87 8.28
C TYR A 163 -7.95 -7.14 9.78
N SER A 164 -9.16 -6.99 10.34
CA SER A 164 -9.47 -7.28 11.73
C SER A 164 -10.95 -7.61 11.86
N LEU A 165 -11.34 -8.53 12.74
CA LEU A 165 -12.75 -8.89 12.97
C LEU A 165 -13.53 -7.79 13.69
N ASN A 166 -12.88 -7.00 14.54
CA ASN A 166 -13.51 -5.90 15.27
C ASN A 166 -13.52 -4.57 14.49
N TYR A 167 -13.33 -4.61 13.17
CA TYR A 167 -13.31 -3.40 12.32
C TYR A 167 -14.58 -2.55 12.48
N HIS A 168 -15.73 -3.18 12.75
CA HIS A 168 -16.98 -2.48 13.07
C HIS A 168 -16.87 -1.51 14.26
N ASN A 169 -15.96 -1.75 15.21
CA ASN A 169 -15.79 -0.88 16.38
C ASN A 169 -14.56 0.03 16.27
N ARG A 170 -13.81 -0.05 15.17
CA ARG A 170 -12.54 0.66 15.00
C ARG A 170 -12.69 1.89 14.11
N PHE A 171 -12.05 2.99 14.51
CA PHE A 171 -11.96 4.23 13.74
C PHE A 171 -10.61 4.33 13.06
N ASP A 172 -10.34 3.42 12.12
CA ASP A 172 -9.17 3.48 11.28
C ASP A 172 -9.47 4.33 10.01
N THR A 173 -8.43 4.86 9.37
CA THR A 173 -8.55 5.72 8.18
C THR A 173 -7.98 5.03 6.95
N ASP A 174 -8.58 5.28 5.78
CA ASP A 174 -8.15 4.75 4.47
C ASP A 174 -8.16 3.22 4.36
N ILE A 175 -9.21 2.59 4.88
CA ILE A 175 -9.37 1.14 4.84
C ILE A 175 -10.39 0.72 3.79
N SER A 176 -10.12 -0.38 3.08
CA SER A 176 -11.07 -0.99 2.16
C SER A 176 -11.21 -2.49 2.44
N ILE A 177 -12.45 -2.95 2.58
CA ILE A 177 -12.79 -4.33 2.95
C ILE A 177 -13.65 -4.94 1.83
N LEU A 178 -13.34 -6.17 1.41
CA LEU A 178 -14.16 -6.93 0.47
C LEU A 178 -15.46 -7.42 1.13
N TYR A 179 -16.57 -7.40 0.40
CA TYR A 179 -17.83 -7.97 0.87
C TYR A 179 -17.80 -9.49 0.97
N TYR A 180 -17.21 -10.16 -0.04
CA TYR A 180 -17.23 -11.62 -0.16
C TYR A 180 -15.82 -12.19 -0.37
N PRO A 181 -14.88 -12.03 0.58
CA PRO A 181 -13.57 -12.60 0.41
C PRO A 181 -13.65 -14.14 0.44
N GLN A 182 -12.82 -14.80 -0.35
CA GLN A 182 -12.80 -16.25 -0.49
C GLN A 182 -11.41 -16.80 -0.15
N GLN A 183 -11.37 -18.08 0.22
CA GLN A 183 -10.11 -18.81 0.31
C GLN A 183 -9.65 -19.25 -1.09
N PRO A 184 -8.35 -19.21 -1.41
CA PRO A 184 -7.86 -19.69 -2.70
C PRO A 184 -8.07 -21.20 -2.85
N ILE A 185 -8.39 -21.65 -4.07
CA ILE A 185 -8.50 -23.08 -4.41
C ILE A 185 -7.11 -23.74 -4.37
N VAL A 186 -6.12 -23.10 -5.00
CA VAL A 186 -4.71 -23.52 -4.94
C VAL A 186 -4.05 -22.90 -3.70
N ARG A 187 -3.63 -23.72 -2.76
CA ARG A 187 -3.13 -23.31 -1.45
C ARG A 187 -1.69 -23.71 -1.25
N THR A 188 -0.94 -22.87 -0.54
CA THR A 188 0.37 -23.26 -0.03
C THR A 188 0.26 -23.72 1.43
N PHE A 189 1.33 -24.30 1.95
CA PHE A 189 1.51 -24.59 3.37
C PHE A 189 1.12 -23.40 4.27
N SER A 190 1.51 -22.18 3.90
CA SER A 190 1.15 -20.99 4.67
C SER A 190 -0.34 -20.69 4.65
N ASN A 191 -1.05 -20.95 3.54
CA ASN A 191 -2.52 -20.87 3.54
C ASN A 191 -3.15 -21.90 4.48
N LYS A 192 -2.53 -23.08 4.66
CA LYS A 192 -3.01 -24.13 5.58
C LYS A 192 -2.80 -23.77 7.06
N ILE A 193 -1.76 -23.00 7.38
CA ILE A 193 -1.56 -22.46 8.74
C ILE A 193 -2.54 -21.31 9.00
N PHE A 194 -2.58 -20.31 8.10
CA PHE A 194 -3.34 -19.08 8.29
C PHE A 194 -4.76 -19.13 7.69
N GLN A 195 -5.43 -20.30 7.73
CA GLN A 195 -6.67 -20.56 6.98
C GLN A 195 -7.77 -19.52 7.20
N LYS A 196 -7.92 -19.04 8.44
CA LYS A 196 -9.00 -18.12 8.83
C LYS A 196 -8.62 -16.65 8.69
N GLU A 197 -7.33 -16.35 8.51
CA GLU A 197 -6.78 -15.00 8.62
C GLU A 197 -6.42 -14.41 7.26
N ASN A 198 -6.23 -15.25 6.24
CA ASN A 198 -5.76 -14.81 4.93
C ASN A 198 -6.88 -14.78 3.87
N LEU A 199 -7.86 -13.89 4.08
CA LEU A 199 -9.02 -13.66 3.21
C LEU A 199 -8.88 -12.34 2.45
N ILE A 200 -8.06 -12.34 1.39
CA ILE A 200 -7.55 -11.13 0.73
C ILE A 200 -8.02 -10.95 -0.74
N GLY A 201 -8.84 -11.86 -1.25
CA GLY A 201 -9.21 -11.92 -2.67
C GLY A 201 -10.36 -12.87 -2.96
N GLN A 202 -10.56 -13.18 -4.25
CA GLN A 202 -11.62 -14.06 -4.73
C GLN A 202 -11.09 -14.98 -5.84
N ASN A 203 -11.64 -16.19 -5.93
CA ASN A 203 -11.42 -17.07 -7.07
C ASN A 203 -12.33 -16.62 -8.21
N VAL A 204 -11.75 -16.46 -9.39
CA VAL A 204 -12.47 -15.98 -10.57
C VAL A 204 -12.10 -16.82 -11.78
N VAL A 205 -13.03 -16.97 -12.72
CA VAL A 205 -12.76 -17.69 -13.97
C VAL A 205 -12.03 -16.74 -14.91
N VAL A 206 -10.85 -17.15 -15.36
CA VAL A 206 -9.98 -16.36 -16.24
C VAL A 206 -9.84 -17.07 -17.58
N ALA A 207 -10.05 -16.34 -18.67
CA ALA A 207 -9.70 -16.77 -20.02
C ALA A 207 -8.45 -16.03 -20.50
N VAL A 208 -7.47 -16.77 -21.01
CA VAL A 208 -6.23 -16.21 -21.56
C VAL A 208 -6.37 -16.02 -23.06
N MET A 209 -6.87 -14.86 -23.48
CA MET A 209 -7.05 -14.50 -24.88
C MET A 209 -6.99 -12.98 -25.08
N THR A 210 -6.80 -12.55 -26.33
CA THR A 210 -6.98 -11.13 -26.69
C THR A 210 -8.42 -10.91 -27.14
N GLN A 211 -9.01 -9.80 -26.73
CA GLN A 211 -10.35 -9.41 -27.16
C GLN A 211 -10.38 -7.91 -27.48
N ASP A 212 -10.76 -7.57 -28.71
CA ASP A 212 -11.05 -6.22 -29.21
C ASP A 212 -9.97 -5.14 -28.92
N GLY A 213 -8.76 -5.54 -28.54
CA GLY A 213 -7.64 -4.67 -28.16
C GLY A 213 -7.72 -4.05 -26.76
N TYR A 214 -8.81 -4.26 -26.02
CA TYR A 214 -9.03 -3.62 -24.70
C TYR A 214 -8.30 -4.28 -23.53
N ASN A 215 -7.58 -5.38 -23.78
CA ASN A 215 -6.72 -6.04 -22.80
C ASN A 215 -5.22 -6.04 -23.17
N ILE A 216 -4.79 -5.13 -24.04
CA ILE A 216 -3.37 -4.92 -24.39
C ILE A 216 -2.69 -4.09 -23.28
N GLU A 217 -1.35 -4.16 -23.15
CA GLU A 217 -0.56 -3.37 -22.18
C GLU A 217 -1.08 -3.46 -20.72
N ASP A 218 -1.19 -4.68 -20.18
CA ASP A 218 -1.68 -4.97 -18.81
C ASP A 218 -3.13 -4.54 -18.52
N ALA A 219 -3.92 -4.20 -19.53
CA ALA A 219 -5.34 -3.99 -19.34
C ALA A 219 -6.10 -5.32 -19.15
N LEU A 220 -7.18 -5.26 -18.40
CA LEU A 220 -8.08 -6.38 -18.12
C LEU A 220 -9.48 -6.05 -18.65
N ILE A 221 -10.13 -7.05 -19.22
CA ILE A 221 -11.55 -6.99 -19.53
C ILE A 221 -12.30 -7.74 -18.44
N MET A 222 -13.36 -7.16 -17.88
CA MET A 222 -14.16 -7.75 -16.81
C MET A 222 -15.63 -7.83 -17.21
N SER A 223 -16.32 -8.92 -16.81
CA SER A 223 -17.74 -9.11 -17.05
C SER A 223 -18.59 -8.20 -16.16
N LYS A 224 -19.45 -7.39 -16.76
CA LYS A 224 -20.41 -6.52 -16.05
C LYS A 224 -21.38 -7.35 -15.21
N SER A 225 -21.86 -8.45 -15.77
CA SER A 225 -22.78 -9.35 -15.05
C SER A 225 -22.17 -9.92 -13.77
N SER A 226 -20.88 -10.22 -13.76
CA SER A 226 -20.15 -10.67 -12.56
C SER A 226 -19.98 -9.52 -11.54
N ILE A 227 -19.71 -8.30 -11.99
CA ILE A 227 -19.65 -7.08 -11.15
C ILE A 227 -21.00 -6.79 -10.48
N GLU A 228 -22.09 -6.89 -11.24
CA GLU A 228 -23.45 -6.67 -10.75
C GLU A 228 -23.90 -7.73 -9.74
N ARG A 229 -23.38 -8.95 -9.84
CA ARG A 229 -23.58 -10.04 -8.87
C ARG A 229 -22.72 -9.91 -7.62
N GLY A 230 -21.74 -9.01 -7.60
CA GLY A 230 -20.98 -8.66 -6.41
C GLY A 230 -19.50 -9.07 -6.42
N ILE A 231 -18.95 -9.49 -7.56
CA ILE A 231 -17.50 -9.77 -7.65
C ILE A 231 -16.71 -8.49 -7.28
N PHE A 232 -15.72 -8.67 -6.43
CA PHE A 232 -14.80 -7.66 -5.92
C PHE A 232 -15.42 -6.40 -5.30
N ARG A 233 -16.71 -6.36 -4.99
CA ARG A 233 -17.31 -5.24 -4.26
C ARG A 233 -16.61 -5.05 -2.92
N SER A 234 -16.28 -3.80 -2.62
CA SER A 234 -15.64 -3.42 -1.36
C SER A 234 -16.32 -2.22 -0.74
N VAL A 235 -16.20 -2.09 0.57
CA VAL A 235 -16.57 -0.88 1.32
C VAL A 235 -15.28 -0.15 1.70
N TYR A 236 -15.25 1.16 1.45
CA TYR A 236 -14.15 2.04 1.85
C TYR A 236 -14.58 2.82 3.10
N PHE A 237 -13.77 2.76 4.15
CA PHE A 237 -13.99 3.48 5.39
C PHE A 237 -13.02 4.64 5.53
N ARG A 238 -13.56 5.78 5.95
CA ARG A 238 -12.80 6.96 6.32
C ARG A 238 -13.30 7.52 7.63
N SER A 239 -12.36 7.78 8.53
CA SER A 239 -12.65 8.38 9.82
C SER A 239 -12.29 9.87 9.80
N TYR A 240 -13.11 10.67 10.46
CA TYR A 240 -12.94 12.10 10.66
C TYR A 240 -12.98 12.36 12.16
N GLU A 241 -12.12 13.25 12.64
CA GLU A 241 -12.03 13.60 14.05
C GLU A 241 -12.05 15.12 14.24
N VAL A 242 -12.74 15.56 15.29
CA VAL A 242 -12.76 16.96 15.71
C VAL A 242 -12.80 17.04 17.22
N GLU A 243 -11.96 17.92 17.76
CA GLU A 243 -11.89 18.21 19.18
C GLU A 243 -12.44 19.61 19.46
N LYS A 244 -13.19 19.73 20.57
CA LYS A 244 -13.68 20.99 21.12
C LYS A 244 -12.58 21.63 21.96
N LEU A 245 -11.80 22.52 21.34
CA LEU A 245 -10.62 23.09 22.00
C LEU A 245 -11.00 24.15 23.04
N ARG A 246 -10.26 24.16 24.15
CA ARG A 246 -10.26 25.24 25.14
C ARG A 246 -8.99 26.08 24.95
N TYR A 247 -9.16 27.37 24.70
CA TYR A 247 -8.05 28.28 24.42
C TYR A 247 -7.49 28.91 25.70
N PRO A 248 -6.19 29.24 25.73
CA PRO A 248 -5.61 30.07 26.78
C PRO A 248 -6.31 31.43 26.82
N GLY A 249 -7.15 31.66 27.82
CA GLY A 249 -8.07 32.81 27.89
C GLY A 249 -9.50 32.44 28.27
N GLY A 250 -9.81 31.15 28.45
CA GLY A 250 -11.11 30.66 28.92
C GLY A 250 -12.18 30.58 27.84
N LEU A 251 -11.88 31.03 26.62
CA LEU A 251 -12.74 30.83 25.46
C LEU A 251 -12.64 29.36 25.00
N GLN A 252 -13.74 28.83 24.47
CA GLN A 252 -13.83 27.47 23.98
C GLN A 252 -14.53 27.45 22.62
N ASP A 253 -14.22 26.44 21.81
CA ASP A 253 -15.04 26.12 20.64
C ASP A 253 -16.44 25.69 21.08
N GLU A 254 -17.44 25.97 20.26
CA GLU A 254 -18.80 25.48 20.46
C GLU A 254 -19.19 24.56 19.31
N ILE A 255 -19.74 23.41 19.65
CA ILE A 255 -20.31 22.44 18.69
C ILE A 255 -21.81 22.67 18.69
N GLY A 256 -22.37 22.79 17.49
CA GLY A 256 -23.76 23.16 17.27
C GLY A 256 -23.97 23.60 15.83
N ILE A 257 -25.24 23.79 15.45
CA ILE A 257 -25.57 24.33 14.13
C ILE A 257 -25.11 25.79 14.06
N PRO A 258 -24.20 26.15 13.13
CA PRO A 258 -23.70 27.51 13.06
C PRO A 258 -24.79 28.51 12.63
N ASP A 259 -24.86 29.66 13.29
CA ASP A 259 -25.85 30.70 12.99
C ASP A 259 -25.49 31.46 11.70
N PRO A 260 -26.45 31.88 10.86
CA PRO A 260 -26.17 32.65 9.63
C PRO A 260 -25.43 33.97 9.84
N SER A 261 -25.44 34.54 11.05
CA SER A 261 -24.78 35.82 11.38
C SER A 261 -23.27 35.71 11.61
N ILE A 262 -22.71 34.50 11.68
CA ILE A 262 -21.28 34.29 11.95
C ILE A 262 -20.41 34.53 10.71
N GLU A 263 -19.13 34.79 10.94
CA GLU A 263 -18.16 34.94 9.86
C GLU A 263 -17.89 33.60 9.17
N LEU A 264 -17.78 33.62 7.84
CA LEU A 264 -17.50 32.46 6.98
C LEU A 264 -18.60 31.38 6.99
N TYR A 265 -19.85 31.79 7.26
CA TYR A 265 -21.02 30.93 7.12
C TYR A 265 -21.11 30.31 5.71
N ARG A 266 -21.36 29.00 5.65
CA ARG A 266 -21.27 28.19 4.42
C ARG A 266 -22.61 28.01 3.69
N GLY A 267 -23.66 28.65 4.17
CA GLY A 267 -25.01 28.53 3.61
C GLY A 267 -25.82 27.38 4.21
N LYS A 268 -27.14 27.58 4.34
CA LYS A 268 -28.04 26.68 5.06
C LYS A 268 -28.02 25.23 4.55
N ASP A 269 -27.90 25.05 3.23
CA ASP A 269 -27.96 23.73 2.59
C ASP A 269 -26.81 22.81 3.00
N LYS A 270 -25.67 23.36 3.45
CA LYS A 270 -24.50 22.59 3.87
C LYS A 270 -24.64 21.99 5.26
N TYR A 271 -25.57 22.49 6.07
CA TYR A 271 -25.83 22.02 7.44
C TYR A 271 -27.05 21.10 7.53
N LYS A 272 -27.66 20.72 6.39
CA LYS A 272 -28.93 19.97 6.31
C LYS A 272 -28.94 18.62 7.06
N TYR A 273 -27.77 18.00 7.25
CA TYR A 273 -27.64 16.68 7.87
C TYR A 273 -27.27 16.73 9.36
N LEU A 274 -27.03 17.93 9.89
CA LEU A 274 -26.72 18.11 11.31
C LEU A 274 -27.99 17.99 12.16
N GLU A 275 -27.88 17.28 13.28
CA GLU A 275 -28.89 17.25 14.33
C GLU A 275 -28.77 18.48 15.24
N GLU A 276 -29.63 18.57 16.26
CA GLU A 276 -29.69 19.72 17.18
C GLU A 276 -28.38 19.95 17.94
N ASP A 277 -27.60 18.89 18.16
CA ASP A 277 -26.28 18.93 18.77
C ASP A 277 -25.16 19.42 17.83
N GLY A 278 -25.47 19.66 16.55
CA GLY A 278 -24.52 20.06 15.52
C GLY A 278 -23.67 18.92 14.97
N ILE A 279 -24.03 17.67 15.21
CA ILE A 279 -23.36 16.47 14.69
C ILE A 279 -24.22 15.82 13.61
N VAL A 280 -23.59 15.23 12.61
CA VAL A 280 -24.31 14.53 11.54
C VAL A 280 -25.06 13.29 12.04
N SER A 281 -26.28 13.09 11.54
CA SER A 281 -27.09 11.90 11.82
C SER A 281 -26.48 10.63 11.22
N LEU A 282 -26.71 9.49 11.90
CA LEU A 282 -26.33 8.16 11.40
C LEU A 282 -27.10 7.83 10.12
N GLU A 283 -26.48 7.07 9.23
CA GLU A 283 -27.04 6.63 7.93
C GLU A 283 -27.41 7.76 6.97
N SER A 284 -27.02 9.01 7.26
CA SER A 284 -27.12 10.11 6.30
C SER A 284 -26.10 9.96 5.18
N TYR A 285 -26.56 10.14 3.95
CA TYR A 285 -25.69 10.23 2.77
C TYR A 285 -25.09 11.63 2.66
N VAL A 286 -23.78 11.73 2.84
CA VAL A 286 -23.03 12.99 2.81
C VAL A 286 -22.14 13.04 1.57
N SER A 287 -22.10 14.20 0.93
CA SER A 287 -21.31 14.46 -0.27
C SER A 287 -20.19 15.47 0.02
N ALA A 288 -19.36 15.74 -0.99
CA ALA A 288 -18.28 16.71 -0.87
C ALA A 288 -18.81 18.10 -0.42
N ASP A 289 -18.04 18.75 0.45
CA ASP A 289 -18.36 20.04 1.07
C ASP A 289 -19.58 20.05 2.03
N ASP A 290 -20.29 18.93 2.25
CA ASP A 290 -21.30 18.85 3.30
C ASP A 290 -20.65 18.86 4.69
N VAL A 291 -21.29 19.52 5.65
CA VAL A 291 -20.78 19.67 7.01
C VAL A 291 -21.16 18.43 7.82
N ILE A 292 -20.16 17.79 8.44
CA ILE A 292 -20.34 16.60 9.28
C ILE A 292 -20.29 16.92 10.78
N VAL A 293 -19.62 18.02 11.15
CA VAL A 293 -19.69 18.59 12.51
C VAL A 293 -19.72 20.11 12.40
N GLY A 294 -20.79 20.71 12.88
CA GLY A 294 -20.93 22.14 13.08
C GLY A 294 -20.03 22.60 14.22
N ARG A 295 -19.03 23.42 13.92
CA ARG A 295 -18.10 23.97 14.90
C ARG A 295 -17.96 25.48 14.70
N THR A 296 -18.11 26.22 15.77
CA THR A 296 -17.85 27.65 15.80
C THR A 296 -16.69 27.94 16.75
N SER A 297 -15.73 28.72 16.27
CA SER A 297 -14.54 29.09 17.03
C SER A 297 -14.57 30.57 17.38
N PRO A 298 -14.10 30.94 18.59
CA PRO A 298 -13.92 32.33 18.96
C PRO A 298 -12.83 33.01 18.09
N PRO A 299 -12.89 34.33 17.93
CA PRO A 299 -11.86 35.07 17.19
C PRO A 299 -10.51 35.00 17.93
N ARG A 300 -9.42 34.83 17.16
CA ARG A 300 -8.05 34.71 17.70
C ARG A 300 -7.52 36.02 18.29
N PHE A 301 -8.02 37.17 17.83
CA PHE A 301 -7.63 38.50 18.30
C PHE A 301 -8.88 39.28 18.69
N LEU A 302 -9.05 39.56 19.98
CA LEU A 302 -10.03 40.54 20.45
C LEU A 302 -9.48 41.94 20.15
N GLY A 303 -9.96 42.62 19.09
CA GLY A 303 -9.87 44.09 18.99
C GLY A 303 -9.09 44.73 17.83
N LEU A 304 -8.83 44.06 16.70
CA LEU A 304 -8.09 44.68 15.58
C LEU A 304 -8.94 45.46 14.56
N SER A 305 -10.28 45.40 14.64
CA SER A 305 -11.17 46.19 13.78
C SER A 305 -12.14 47.04 14.60
N SER A 306 -12.26 48.32 14.25
CA SER A 306 -13.17 49.29 14.88
C SER A 306 -14.65 48.87 14.79
N GLU A 307 -15.02 48.00 13.85
CA GLU A 307 -16.37 47.40 13.74
C GLU A 307 -16.67 46.31 14.78
N SER A 308 -15.65 45.78 15.48
CA SER A 308 -15.82 44.70 16.46
C SER A 308 -16.31 45.19 17.83
N ILE A 309 -16.22 46.48 18.10
CA ILE A 309 -16.52 47.06 19.42
C ILE A 309 -18.04 47.23 19.63
N THR A 310 -18.80 47.42 18.55
CA THR A 310 -20.25 47.67 18.59
C THR A 310 -21.12 46.43 18.39
N THR A 311 -20.58 45.35 17.81
CA THR A 311 -21.40 44.20 17.34
C THR A 311 -21.16 42.88 18.10
N GLY A 312 -20.39 42.91 19.19
CA GLY A 312 -20.04 41.71 19.97
C GLY A 312 -18.96 40.83 19.32
N LEU A 313 -18.53 39.80 20.05
CA LEU A 313 -17.55 38.80 19.61
C LEU A 313 -18.09 38.02 18.40
N ARG A 314 -17.66 38.39 17.19
CA ARG A 314 -17.99 37.62 15.98
C ARG A 314 -17.25 36.28 16.00
N LYS A 315 -17.99 35.21 16.23
CA LYS A 315 -17.52 33.83 16.08
C LYS A 315 -17.31 33.54 14.59
N LYS A 316 -16.40 32.60 14.33
CA LYS A 316 -16.08 32.13 12.97
C LYS A 316 -16.53 30.68 12.81
N ASP A 317 -17.10 30.36 11.65
CA ASP A 317 -17.35 28.98 11.26
C ASP A 317 -16.03 28.24 11.03
N SER A 318 -15.78 27.22 11.84
CA SER A 318 -14.64 26.31 11.77
C SER A 318 -15.08 24.85 11.61
N SER A 319 -16.29 24.63 11.12
CA SER A 319 -16.95 23.34 10.96
C SER A 319 -16.14 22.35 10.13
N LEU A 320 -16.24 21.07 10.48
CA LEU A 320 -15.63 19.96 9.75
C LEU A 320 -16.49 19.57 8.57
N THR A 321 -15.87 19.40 7.39
CA THR A 321 -16.55 19.01 6.15
C THR A 321 -15.98 17.72 5.60
N MET A 322 -16.79 17.04 4.80
CA MET A 322 -16.33 15.93 3.97
C MET A 322 -15.18 16.36 3.06
N GLY A 323 -14.22 15.46 2.86
CA GLY A 323 -13.07 15.70 1.99
C GLY A 323 -13.47 15.97 0.53
N GLY A 324 -12.66 16.75 -0.18
CA GLY A 324 -12.92 17.10 -1.57
C GLY A 324 -12.99 15.86 -2.49
N GLY A 325 -14.16 15.63 -3.09
CA GLY A 325 -14.40 14.51 -4.01
C GLY A 325 -14.66 13.17 -3.31
N GLU A 326 -15.06 13.19 -2.04
CA GLU A 326 -15.46 12.03 -1.26
C GLU A 326 -16.95 12.10 -0.94
N GLU A 327 -17.58 10.94 -0.86
CA GLU A 327 -19.00 10.79 -0.56
C GLU A 327 -19.21 9.45 0.15
N GLY A 328 -20.33 9.30 0.85
CA GLY A 328 -20.67 8.05 1.52
C GLY A 328 -21.75 8.20 2.57
N TYR A 329 -22.04 7.10 3.25
CA TYR A 329 -22.98 7.05 4.36
C TYR A 329 -22.25 7.17 5.69
N VAL A 330 -22.80 7.96 6.61
CA VAL A 330 -22.32 8.00 7.99
C VAL A 330 -22.63 6.66 8.66
N ASP A 331 -21.59 5.99 9.12
CA ASP A 331 -21.67 4.61 9.63
C ASP A 331 -21.61 4.55 11.17
N SER A 332 -20.80 5.40 11.78
CA SER A 332 -20.69 5.45 13.25
C SER A 332 -20.23 6.82 13.72
N VAL A 333 -20.82 7.30 14.81
CA VAL A 333 -20.47 8.54 15.49
C VAL A 333 -20.15 8.19 16.93
N VAL A 334 -18.97 8.59 17.41
CA VAL A 334 -18.54 8.41 18.79
C VAL A 334 -18.15 9.76 19.36
N VAL A 335 -18.78 10.12 20.47
CA VAL A 335 -18.43 11.29 21.28
C VAL A 335 -17.73 10.78 22.55
N THR A 336 -16.53 11.28 22.80
CA THR A 336 -15.69 10.89 23.93
C THR A 336 -14.93 12.10 24.47
N GLU A 337 -14.06 11.90 25.46
CA GLU A 337 -13.15 12.93 25.95
C GLU A 337 -11.71 12.59 25.57
N SER A 338 -10.95 13.60 25.16
CA SER A 338 -9.51 13.48 24.98
C SER A 338 -8.80 13.37 26.34
N PRO A 339 -7.54 12.92 26.37
CA PRO A 339 -6.75 12.90 27.61
C PRO A 339 -6.66 14.27 28.30
N ASP A 340 -6.82 15.36 27.55
CA ASP A 340 -6.81 16.74 28.04
C ASP A 340 -8.19 17.20 28.59
N GLY A 341 -9.20 16.33 28.58
CA GLY A 341 -10.56 16.61 29.06
C GLY A 341 -11.40 17.45 28.11
N ASN A 342 -11.04 17.51 26.82
CA ASN A 342 -11.85 18.15 25.79
C ASN A 342 -12.80 17.13 25.15
N THR A 343 -13.98 17.58 24.72
CA THR A 343 -14.89 16.73 23.95
C THR A 343 -14.29 16.41 22.58
N LEU A 344 -14.13 15.13 22.27
CA LEU A 344 -13.62 14.59 21.01
C LEU A 344 -14.75 13.85 20.29
N ILE A 345 -15.04 14.25 19.06
CA ILE A 345 -16.03 13.61 18.19
C ILE A 345 -15.28 12.88 17.07
N LYS A 346 -15.57 11.59 16.92
CA LYS A 346 -15.08 10.74 15.82
C LYS A 346 -16.25 10.27 14.99
N ILE A 347 -16.17 10.48 13.68
CA ILE A 347 -17.19 10.08 12.72
C ILE A 347 -16.54 9.16 11.69
N ARG A 348 -17.14 8.01 11.46
CA ARG A 348 -16.75 7.08 10.40
C ARG A 348 -17.78 7.16 9.28
N VAL A 349 -17.29 7.36 8.07
CA VAL A 349 -18.07 7.37 6.84
C VAL A 349 -17.66 6.16 6.00
N ARG A 350 -18.65 5.48 5.42
CA ARG A 350 -18.45 4.33 4.53
C ARG A 350 -18.91 4.65 3.11
N ASP A 351 -18.11 4.31 2.12
CA ASP A 351 -18.43 4.43 0.70
C ASP A 351 -18.45 3.05 0.05
N LEU A 352 -19.51 2.74 -0.70
CA LEU A 352 -19.60 1.51 -1.48
C LEU A 352 -18.75 1.66 -2.74
N ARG A 353 -17.75 0.79 -2.89
CA ARG A 353 -16.85 0.75 -4.03
C ARG A 353 -17.14 -0.46 -4.89
N ILE A 354 -17.91 -0.24 -5.94
CA ILE A 354 -18.08 -1.21 -7.03
C ILE A 354 -16.82 -1.12 -7.92
N PRO A 355 -16.32 -2.24 -8.50
CA PRO A 355 -15.26 -2.17 -9.50
C PRO A 355 -15.64 -1.29 -10.69
N GLU A 356 -14.77 -0.34 -11.04
CA GLU A 356 -14.97 0.61 -12.14
C GLU A 356 -13.75 0.63 -13.09
N LEU A 357 -13.91 1.26 -14.25
CA LEU A 357 -12.80 1.48 -15.18
C LEU A 357 -11.65 2.22 -14.50
N GLY A 358 -10.42 1.76 -14.71
CA GLY A 358 -9.25 2.35 -14.05
C GLY A 358 -8.88 1.73 -12.70
N ASP A 359 -9.73 0.90 -12.11
CA ASP A 359 -9.39 0.17 -10.89
C ASP A 359 -8.31 -0.90 -11.14
N LYS A 360 -7.44 -1.07 -10.15
CA LYS A 360 -6.27 -1.95 -10.27
C LYS A 360 -6.47 -3.30 -9.60
N PHE A 361 -6.16 -4.35 -10.34
CA PHE A 361 -6.22 -5.74 -9.92
C PHE A 361 -4.87 -6.41 -10.10
N THR A 362 -4.68 -7.53 -9.43
CA THR A 362 -3.46 -8.32 -9.53
C THR A 362 -3.74 -9.79 -9.24
N VAL A 363 -2.83 -10.61 -9.71
CA VAL A 363 -2.68 -12.02 -9.28
C VAL A 363 -1.53 -12.14 -8.29
N ARG A 364 -1.40 -13.29 -7.62
CA ARG A 364 -0.32 -13.58 -6.67
C ARG A 364 1.07 -13.62 -7.33
N HIS A 365 1.14 -13.91 -8.63
CA HIS A 365 2.37 -13.96 -9.42
C HIS A 365 2.93 -12.60 -9.87
N GLY A 366 2.42 -11.48 -9.34
CA GLY A 366 2.95 -10.14 -9.64
C GLY A 366 2.56 -9.58 -11.00
N GLN A 367 1.51 -10.12 -11.62
CA GLN A 367 0.86 -9.57 -12.80
C GLN A 367 -0.21 -8.57 -12.35
N LYS A 368 0.07 -7.27 -12.49
CA LYS A 368 -0.88 -6.20 -12.20
C LYS A 368 -1.56 -5.79 -13.47
N GLY A 369 -2.84 -5.45 -13.39
CA GLY A 369 -3.58 -4.88 -14.49
C GLY A 369 -4.63 -3.89 -14.03
N VAL A 370 -5.11 -3.09 -14.98
CA VAL A 370 -6.17 -2.11 -14.77
C VAL A 370 -7.38 -2.55 -15.58
N ILE A 371 -8.60 -2.35 -15.06
CA ILE A 371 -9.81 -2.60 -15.87
C ILE A 371 -9.81 -1.61 -17.04
N GLY A 372 -9.58 -2.12 -18.25
CA GLY A 372 -9.61 -1.37 -19.50
C GLY A 372 -11.01 -1.29 -20.09
N MET A 373 -11.80 -2.36 -19.96
CA MET A 373 -13.19 -2.40 -20.41
C MET A 373 -14.04 -3.29 -19.51
N ILE A 374 -15.30 -2.89 -19.32
CA ILE A 374 -16.34 -3.70 -18.70
C ILE A 374 -17.31 -4.10 -19.81
N VAL A 375 -17.44 -5.40 -20.05
CA VAL A 375 -18.22 -5.96 -21.16
C VAL A 375 -19.53 -6.55 -20.63
N GLU A 376 -20.62 -6.37 -21.38
CA GLU A 376 -21.92 -6.94 -21.01
C GLU A 376 -21.85 -8.47 -20.93
N GLY A 377 -22.63 -9.08 -20.02
CA GLY A 377 -22.55 -10.52 -19.79
C GLY A 377 -22.85 -11.37 -21.04
N THR A 378 -23.67 -10.84 -21.95
CA THR A 378 -23.99 -11.45 -23.26
C THR A 378 -22.80 -11.47 -24.20
N ASP A 379 -21.96 -10.44 -24.12
CA ASP A 379 -20.86 -10.12 -25.03
C ASP A 379 -19.53 -10.72 -24.54
N VAL A 380 -19.58 -11.51 -23.47
CA VAL A 380 -18.47 -12.33 -22.99
C VAL A 380 -18.49 -13.68 -23.73
N PRO A 381 -17.36 -14.14 -24.31
CA PRO A 381 -17.28 -15.44 -24.95
C PRO A 381 -17.55 -16.58 -23.96
N TRP A 382 -18.14 -17.68 -24.41
CA TRP A 382 -18.41 -18.86 -23.57
C TRP A 382 -17.71 -20.10 -24.10
N SER A 383 -17.37 -21.03 -23.22
CA SER A 383 -16.80 -22.32 -23.59
C SER A 383 -17.86 -23.32 -24.05
N SER A 384 -17.45 -24.41 -24.70
CA SER A 384 -18.33 -25.54 -25.04
C SER A 384 -19.09 -26.13 -23.86
N SER A 385 -18.56 -25.95 -22.64
CA SER A 385 -19.18 -26.38 -21.38
C SER A 385 -20.17 -25.34 -20.81
N GLY A 386 -20.37 -24.21 -21.49
CA GLY A 386 -21.24 -23.11 -21.06
C GLY A 386 -20.58 -22.14 -20.07
N ILE A 387 -19.28 -22.26 -19.81
CA ILE A 387 -18.55 -21.41 -18.86
C ILE A 387 -18.27 -20.06 -19.50
N ARG A 388 -18.59 -18.96 -18.81
CA ARG A 388 -18.21 -17.59 -19.18
C ARG A 388 -17.13 -17.08 -18.21
N PRO A 389 -15.99 -16.56 -18.70
CA PRO A 389 -14.96 -15.99 -17.85
C PRO A 389 -15.42 -14.70 -17.18
N ASP A 390 -14.97 -14.47 -15.95
CA ASP A 390 -15.17 -13.22 -15.22
C ASP A 390 -14.16 -12.16 -15.68
N ILE A 391 -12.92 -12.59 -15.96
CA ILE A 391 -11.81 -11.76 -16.40
C ILE A 391 -11.19 -12.36 -17.65
N ILE A 392 -10.90 -11.50 -18.63
CA ILE A 392 -10.16 -11.88 -19.84
C ILE A 392 -8.79 -11.21 -19.79
N PHE A 393 -7.76 -12.04 -19.74
CA PHE A 393 -6.37 -11.66 -19.55
C PHE A 393 -5.57 -11.90 -20.83
N SER A 394 -4.71 -10.94 -21.20
CA SER A 394 -3.95 -11.05 -22.44
C SER A 394 -2.78 -12.05 -22.35
N PRO A 395 -2.62 -12.94 -23.34
CA PRO A 395 -1.49 -13.87 -23.40
C PRO A 395 -0.13 -13.19 -23.56
N ALA A 396 -0.07 -11.96 -24.10
CA ALA A 396 1.18 -11.28 -24.45
C ALA A 396 2.11 -11.06 -23.23
N GLY A 397 1.52 -10.92 -22.04
CA GLY A 397 2.25 -10.69 -20.81
C GLY A 397 2.86 -11.94 -20.17
N ILE A 398 2.57 -13.16 -20.65
CA ILE A 398 3.06 -14.39 -20.02
C ILE A 398 4.50 -14.72 -20.46
N PRO A 399 4.82 -14.79 -21.77
CA PRO A 399 6.16 -15.17 -22.22
C PRO A 399 7.23 -14.16 -21.79
N SER A 400 6.93 -12.87 -21.88
CA SER A 400 7.85 -11.78 -21.54
C SER A 400 8.17 -11.69 -20.03
N ARG A 401 7.35 -12.31 -19.18
CA ARG A 401 7.45 -12.20 -17.72
C ARG A 401 7.78 -13.50 -17.03
N GLU A 402 7.78 -14.61 -17.76
CA GLU A 402 8.16 -15.94 -17.27
C GLU A 402 7.40 -16.32 -16.00
N THR A 403 6.10 -15.98 -15.96
CA THR A 403 5.20 -16.30 -14.85
C THR A 403 4.51 -17.63 -15.09
N PHE A 404 5.26 -18.72 -15.20
CA PHE A 404 4.70 -20.06 -15.47
C PHE A 404 3.88 -20.60 -14.30
N GLY A 405 4.20 -20.18 -13.07
CA GLY A 405 3.40 -20.51 -11.89
C GLY A 405 1.94 -20.04 -12.01
N LEU A 406 1.67 -18.98 -12.76
CA LEU A 406 0.31 -18.50 -13.03
C LEU A 406 -0.50 -19.51 -13.85
N LEU A 407 0.13 -20.13 -14.85
CA LEU A 407 -0.51 -21.14 -15.68
C LEU A 407 -0.80 -22.41 -14.86
N LEU A 408 0.14 -22.80 -13.98
CA LEU A 408 -0.06 -23.92 -13.05
C LEU A 408 -1.14 -23.62 -12.01
N GLU A 409 -1.21 -22.40 -11.48
CA GLU A 409 -2.30 -22.01 -10.56
C GLU A 409 -3.65 -22.07 -11.28
N LEU A 410 -3.72 -21.65 -12.54
CA LEU A 410 -4.96 -21.67 -13.34
C LEU A 410 -5.40 -23.12 -13.65
N LEU A 411 -4.46 -24.00 -13.98
CA LEU A 411 -4.69 -25.43 -14.18
C LEU A 411 -5.15 -26.10 -12.88
N GLY A 412 -4.39 -25.94 -11.79
CA GLY A 412 -4.73 -26.49 -10.48
C GLY A 412 -6.04 -25.93 -9.93
N GLY A 413 -6.34 -24.66 -10.17
CA GLY A 413 -7.61 -24.06 -9.80
C GLY A 413 -8.80 -24.68 -10.53
N LYS A 414 -8.62 -25.04 -11.81
CA LYS A 414 -9.63 -25.77 -12.59
C LYS A 414 -9.84 -27.19 -12.06
N VAL A 415 -8.75 -27.94 -11.85
CA VAL A 415 -8.79 -29.31 -11.29
C VAL A 415 -9.45 -29.32 -9.92
N GLY A 416 -9.01 -28.43 -9.01
CA GLY A 416 -9.57 -28.33 -7.67
C GLY A 416 -11.04 -27.94 -7.65
N SER A 417 -11.46 -27.03 -8.55
CA SER A 417 -12.87 -26.66 -8.68
C SER A 417 -13.75 -27.80 -9.19
N LEU A 418 -13.25 -28.64 -10.10
CA LEU A 418 -13.99 -29.74 -10.69
C LEU A 418 -14.07 -30.96 -9.76
N ASN A 419 -12.96 -31.29 -9.09
CA ASN A 419 -12.90 -32.43 -8.18
C ASN A 419 -13.38 -32.09 -6.76
N GLY A 420 -13.65 -30.82 -6.47
CA GLY A 420 -14.15 -30.37 -5.16
C GLY A 420 -13.12 -30.45 -4.04
N ARG A 421 -11.82 -30.32 -4.37
CA ARG A 421 -10.71 -30.37 -3.42
C ARG A 421 -9.79 -29.16 -3.54
N TYR A 422 -9.08 -28.83 -2.47
CA TYR A 422 -7.99 -27.87 -2.54
C TYR A 422 -6.75 -28.53 -3.17
N VAL A 423 -6.06 -27.79 -4.04
CA VAL A 423 -4.82 -28.24 -4.67
C VAL A 423 -3.64 -27.67 -3.89
N ASP A 424 -2.64 -28.51 -3.62
CA ASP A 424 -1.41 -28.07 -2.94
C ASP A 424 -0.42 -27.47 -3.95
N GLY A 425 -0.27 -26.15 -3.90
CA GLY A 425 0.69 -25.38 -4.68
C GLY A 425 1.95 -25.02 -3.91
N THR A 426 2.28 -25.72 -2.83
CA THR A 426 3.48 -25.46 -2.03
C THR A 426 4.74 -25.59 -2.89
N PRO A 427 5.70 -24.65 -2.83
CA PRO A 427 6.93 -24.75 -3.62
C PRO A 427 7.71 -26.02 -3.28
N TRP A 428 8.20 -26.73 -4.30
CA TRP A 428 8.93 -28.02 -4.23
C TRP A 428 8.15 -29.24 -3.68
N TYR A 429 7.20 -29.04 -2.76
CA TYR A 429 6.42 -30.13 -2.12
C TYR A 429 4.97 -30.23 -2.63
N GLY A 430 4.55 -29.31 -3.50
CA GLY A 430 3.20 -29.29 -4.08
C GLY A 430 2.99 -30.37 -5.13
N GLU A 431 1.76 -30.44 -5.63
CA GLU A 431 1.36 -31.41 -6.66
C GLU A 431 2.07 -31.14 -7.98
N ASP A 432 2.47 -32.22 -8.66
CA ASP A 432 3.17 -32.15 -9.93
C ASP A 432 2.23 -31.78 -11.09
N GLU A 433 2.77 -31.07 -12.07
CA GLU A 433 2.03 -30.66 -13.26
C GLU A 433 1.43 -31.85 -14.01
N GLU A 434 2.18 -32.94 -14.15
CA GLU A 434 1.71 -34.12 -14.89
C GLU A 434 0.53 -34.81 -14.20
N GLU A 435 0.49 -34.83 -12.87
CA GLU A 435 -0.62 -35.40 -12.11
C GLU A 435 -1.88 -34.56 -12.27
N LEU A 436 -1.75 -33.24 -12.17
CA LEU A 436 -2.85 -32.30 -12.41
C LEU A 436 -3.44 -32.44 -13.83
N ARG A 437 -2.57 -32.59 -14.85
CA ARG A 437 -3.00 -32.81 -16.23
C ARG A 437 -3.73 -34.14 -16.43
N LYS A 438 -3.24 -35.23 -15.82
CA LYS A 438 -3.89 -36.56 -15.85
C LYS A 438 -5.25 -36.54 -15.16
N GLU A 439 -5.35 -35.85 -14.02
CA GLU A 439 -6.62 -35.67 -13.31
C GLU A 439 -7.59 -34.81 -14.12
N LEU A 440 -7.12 -33.75 -14.78
CA LEU A 440 -7.99 -32.96 -15.64
C LEU A 440 -8.55 -33.78 -16.82
N LEU A 441 -7.73 -34.68 -17.39
CA LEU A 441 -8.15 -35.60 -18.43
C LEU A 441 -9.20 -36.59 -17.94
N SER A 442 -9.05 -37.12 -16.73
CA SER A 442 -10.04 -38.06 -16.14
C SER A 442 -11.38 -37.38 -15.85
N LEU A 443 -11.37 -36.06 -15.62
CA LEU A 443 -12.56 -35.23 -15.44
C LEU A 443 -13.25 -34.85 -16.77
N GLY A 444 -12.77 -35.34 -17.91
CA GLY A 444 -13.38 -35.13 -19.23
C GLY A 444 -12.99 -33.81 -19.92
N PHE A 445 -11.99 -33.12 -19.40
CA PHE A 445 -11.41 -31.93 -20.04
C PHE A 445 -10.10 -32.30 -20.76
N LYS A 446 -9.57 -31.38 -21.56
CA LYS A 446 -8.23 -31.57 -22.13
C LYS A 446 -7.16 -31.44 -21.06
N ASP A 447 -6.11 -32.24 -21.20
CA ASP A 447 -4.92 -32.20 -20.36
C ASP A 447 -4.18 -30.84 -20.43
N ASP A 448 -4.22 -30.18 -21.58
CA ASP A 448 -3.63 -28.84 -21.78
C ASP A 448 -4.45 -27.69 -21.15
N GLY A 449 -5.58 -27.97 -20.52
CA GLY A 449 -6.46 -26.99 -19.88
C GLY A 449 -7.20 -26.06 -20.86
N THR A 450 -7.05 -26.25 -22.16
CA THR A 450 -7.70 -25.43 -23.19
C THR A 450 -9.11 -25.91 -23.51
N GLU A 451 -9.99 -24.96 -23.80
CA GLU A 451 -11.35 -25.22 -24.25
C GLU A 451 -11.65 -24.48 -25.56
N THR A 452 -12.67 -24.95 -26.24
CA THR A 452 -13.22 -24.28 -27.42
C THR A 452 -14.18 -23.21 -26.93
N LEU A 453 -13.94 -21.96 -27.32
CA LEU A 453 -14.81 -20.82 -27.00
C LEU A 453 -15.54 -20.35 -28.26
N TYR A 454 -16.69 -19.71 -28.05
CA TYR A 454 -17.52 -19.16 -29.12
C TYR A 454 -17.55 -17.63 -29.04
N ASN A 455 -17.53 -17.00 -30.21
CA ASN A 455 -17.67 -15.56 -30.34
C ASN A 455 -19.09 -15.15 -29.94
N PRO A 456 -19.26 -14.22 -28.99
CA PRO A 456 -20.58 -13.86 -28.51
C PRO A 456 -21.40 -13.02 -29.48
N ILE A 457 -20.76 -12.37 -30.46
CA ILE A 457 -21.41 -11.53 -31.46
C ILE A 457 -21.88 -12.39 -32.63
N THR A 458 -21.01 -13.25 -33.17
CA THR A 458 -21.34 -14.04 -34.37
C THR A 458 -21.88 -15.44 -34.05
N GLY A 459 -21.58 -15.98 -32.87
CA GLY A 459 -21.87 -17.37 -32.49
C GLY A 459 -20.85 -18.38 -33.03
N ASP A 460 -19.88 -17.96 -33.84
CA ASP A 460 -18.89 -18.85 -34.44
C ASP A 460 -17.85 -19.33 -33.42
N GLU A 461 -17.33 -20.54 -33.67
CA GLU A 461 -16.21 -21.09 -32.91
C GLU A 461 -14.91 -20.31 -33.15
N PHE A 462 -14.16 -20.00 -32.09
CA PHE A 462 -12.80 -19.49 -32.25
C PHE A 462 -11.88 -20.58 -32.82
N LYS A 463 -11.10 -20.23 -33.84
CA LYS A 463 -10.15 -21.16 -34.48
C LYS A 463 -9.08 -21.69 -33.53
N ALA A 464 -8.73 -20.91 -32.51
CA ALA A 464 -7.77 -21.29 -31.48
C ALA A 464 -8.49 -21.72 -30.21
N LYS A 465 -8.00 -22.79 -29.58
CA LYS A 465 -8.46 -23.19 -28.25
C LYS A 465 -7.89 -22.24 -27.22
N ILE A 466 -8.71 -21.85 -26.25
CA ILE A 466 -8.38 -20.83 -25.26
C ILE A 466 -8.14 -21.51 -23.91
N PHE A 467 -7.05 -21.12 -23.25
CA PHE A 467 -6.74 -21.59 -21.91
C PHE A 467 -7.67 -20.90 -20.90
N ILE A 468 -8.46 -21.68 -20.18
CA ILE A 468 -9.49 -21.20 -19.26
C ILE A 468 -9.51 -22.03 -17.97
N GLY A 469 -9.68 -21.36 -16.84
CA GLY A 469 -9.71 -21.98 -15.51
C GLY A 469 -9.83 -20.96 -14.40
N SER A 470 -9.71 -21.43 -13.16
CA SER A 470 -9.94 -20.60 -11.97
C SER A 470 -8.63 -20.07 -11.41
N LEU A 471 -8.55 -18.76 -11.14
CA LEU A 471 -7.37 -18.11 -10.56
C LEU A 471 -7.76 -17.22 -9.36
N TYR A 472 -6.87 -17.10 -8.38
CA TYR A 472 -7.11 -16.23 -7.23
C TYR A 472 -6.64 -14.79 -7.50
N TYR A 473 -7.60 -13.88 -7.69
CA TYR A 473 -7.36 -12.47 -7.97
C TYR A 473 -7.53 -11.60 -6.73
N LEU A 474 -6.78 -10.51 -6.69
CA LEU A 474 -6.78 -9.52 -5.61
C LEU A 474 -7.15 -8.14 -6.17
N ARG A 475 -8.08 -7.45 -5.50
CA ARG A 475 -8.39 -6.03 -5.76
C ARG A 475 -7.46 -5.16 -4.91
N LEU A 476 -6.81 -4.18 -5.52
CA LEU A 476 -5.87 -3.29 -4.83
C LEU A 476 -6.55 -2.00 -4.36
N LYS A 477 -5.99 -1.37 -3.33
CA LYS A 477 -6.41 -0.04 -2.83
C LYS A 477 -6.28 1.12 -3.83
N TYR A 478 -5.74 0.88 -5.02
CA TYR A 478 -5.60 1.88 -6.07
C TYR A 478 -6.88 1.95 -6.91
N MET A 479 -7.82 2.76 -6.42
CA MET A 479 -9.10 3.01 -7.09
C MET A 479 -9.05 4.31 -7.91
N ALA A 480 -9.64 4.29 -9.10
CA ALA A 480 -9.64 5.44 -10.02
C ALA A 480 -10.34 6.66 -9.40
N LYS A 481 -11.49 6.45 -8.74
CA LYS A 481 -12.29 7.48 -8.07
C LYS A 481 -11.48 8.29 -7.03
N ASN A 482 -10.52 7.65 -6.35
CA ASN A 482 -9.66 8.33 -5.37
C ASN A 482 -8.59 9.20 -6.03
N LYS A 483 -8.16 8.86 -7.25
CA LYS A 483 -7.06 9.52 -7.98
C LYS A 483 -7.53 10.67 -8.88
N LEU A 484 -8.75 10.60 -9.40
CA LEU A 484 -9.27 11.66 -10.25
C LEU A 484 -9.34 12.99 -9.48
N GLN A 485 -8.70 14.02 -10.04
CA GLN A 485 -8.70 15.38 -9.53
C GLN A 485 -8.66 16.34 -10.70
N ALA A 486 -9.52 17.35 -10.65
CA ALA A 486 -9.52 18.47 -11.58
C ALA A 486 -9.65 19.77 -10.80
N ARG A 487 -9.00 20.82 -11.27
CA ARG A 487 -9.07 22.16 -10.69
C ARG A 487 -9.16 23.18 -11.82
N ALA A 488 -10.21 23.99 -11.81
CA ALA A 488 -10.29 25.20 -12.62
C ALA A 488 -9.70 26.37 -11.83
N THR A 489 -10.42 26.85 -10.82
CA THR A 489 -9.97 27.84 -9.85
C THR A 489 -10.13 27.28 -8.44
N GLY A 490 -9.41 27.83 -7.46
CA GLY A 490 -9.43 27.29 -6.11
C GLY A 490 -8.64 28.14 -5.13
N PRO A 491 -8.57 27.70 -3.87
CA PRO A 491 -7.84 28.42 -2.84
C PRO A 491 -6.35 28.54 -3.19
N ILE A 492 -5.78 29.65 -2.76
CA ILE A 492 -4.38 29.99 -2.93
C ILE A 492 -3.71 30.11 -1.56
N THR A 493 -2.41 29.87 -1.52
CA THR A 493 -1.58 30.10 -0.34
C THR A 493 -1.48 31.61 -0.07
N LEU A 494 -1.58 32.03 1.19
CA LEU A 494 -1.53 33.46 1.53
C LEU A 494 -0.15 34.08 1.23
N LEU A 495 0.92 33.32 1.45
CA LEU A 495 2.29 33.81 1.28
C LEU A 495 2.65 34.02 -0.19
N THR A 496 2.51 32.98 -1.02
CA THR A 496 2.96 32.99 -2.42
C THR A 496 1.85 33.29 -3.42
N LYS A 497 0.58 33.35 -2.97
CA LYS A 497 -0.61 33.49 -3.84
C LYS A 497 -0.75 32.39 -4.91
N GLN A 498 -0.08 31.26 -4.72
CA GLN A 498 -0.12 30.14 -5.65
C GLN A 498 -1.20 29.13 -5.24
N PRO A 499 -1.67 28.30 -6.18
CA PRO A 499 -2.52 27.15 -5.89
C PRO A 499 -2.05 26.32 -4.68
N THR A 500 -2.98 25.97 -3.80
CA THR A 500 -2.73 25.01 -2.70
C THR A 500 -2.30 23.64 -3.23
N GLU A 501 -1.67 22.83 -2.36
CA GLU A 501 -1.28 21.45 -2.68
C GLU A 501 -2.29 20.42 -2.13
N GLY A 502 -2.48 19.33 -2.88
CA GLY A 502 -3.25 18.15 -2.45
C GLY A 502 -4.76 18.19 -2.76
N LYS A 503 -5.32 17.03 -3.10
CA LYS A 503 -6.75 16.87 -3.47
C LYS A 503 -7.71 17.37 -2.38
N SER A 504 -7.43 17.02 -1.12
CA SER A 504 -8.28 17.40 0.02
C SER A 504 -8.39 18.91 0.23
N LYS A 505 -7.39 19.69 -0.20
CA LYS A 505 -7.36 21.15 -0.13
C LYS A 505 -7.73 21.84 -1.46
N LYS A 506 -8.36 21.10 -2.38
CA LYS A 506 -8.68 21.56 -3.74
C LYS A 506 -7.43 22.11 -4.46
N GLY A 507 -6.31 21.43 -4.25
CA GLY A 507 -5.01 21.84 -4.75
C GLY A 507 -4.84 21.72 -6.26
N GLY A 508 -3.83 22.38 -6.81
CA GLY A 508 -3.44 22.27 -8.22
C GLY A 508 -2.40 21.17 -8.47
N LEU A 509 -2.10 20.94 -9.75
CA LEU A 509 -0.91 20.18 -10.14
C LEU A 509 0.28 21.12 -10.22
N ARG A 510 1.45 20.63 -9.83
CA ARG A 510 2.69 21.39 -9.89
C ARG A 510 3.29 21.27 -11.29
N PHE A 511 3.47 22.41 -11.95
CA PHE A 511 4.26 22.52 -13.16
C PHE A 511 5.71 22.82 -12.75
N SER A 512 6.62 21.86 -12.95
CA SER A 512 8.00 21.95 -12.49
C SER A 512 8.95 22.28 -13.66
N GLU A 513 10.24 22.31 -13.35
CA GLU A 513 11.30 22.63 -14.31
C GLU A 513 11.32 21.66 -15.50
N MET A 514 11.15 20.36 -15.27
CA MET A 514 11.15 19.38 -16.36
C MET A 514 9.99 19.59 -17.34
N GLU A 515 8.78 19.89 -16.83
CA GLU A 515 7.65 20.20 -17.72
C GLU A 515 7.87 21.50 -18.48
N ASN A 516 8.53 22.49 -17.87
CA ASN A 516 8.94 23.73 -18.52
C ASN A 516 9.94 23.47 -19.66
N GLU A 517 10.98 22.67 -19.40
CA GLU A 517 11.97 22.30 -20.41
C GLU A 517 11.34 21.56 -21.60
N VAL A 518 10.36 20.69 -21.36
CA VAL A 518 9.61 20.02 -22.43
C VAL A 518 8.90 21.04 -23.32
N LEU A 519 8.20 22.03 -22.76
CA LEU A 519 7.54 23.07 -23.55
C LEU A 519 8.53 23.98 -24.28
N ALA A 520 9.66 24.29 -23.64
CA ALA A 520 10.73 25.08 -24.24
C ALA A 520 11.38 24.32 -25.42
N ALA A 521 11.62 23.02 -25.28
CA ALA A 521 12.16 22.16 -26.33
C ALA A 521 11.21 22.04 -27.53
N HIS A 522 9.90 22.03 -27.29
CA HIS A 522 8.88 22.12 -28.34
C HIS A 522 8.82 23.51 -29.02
N GLY A 523 9.42 24.54 -28.43
CA GLY A 523 9.34 25.91 -28.93
C GLY A 523 8.02 26.62 -28.62
N SER A 524 7.22 26.09 -27.69
CA SER A 524 5.87 26.57 -27.36
C SER A 524 5.90 27.77 -26.40
N SER A 525 6.53 28.86 -26.84
CA SER A 525 6.78 30.07 -26.02
C SER A 525 5.52 30.76 -25.50
N ILE A 526 4.44 30.79 -26.29
CA ILE A 526 3.15 31.40 -25.89
C ILE A 526 2.50 30.57 -24.79
N LEU A 527 2.43 29.25 -24.96
CA LEU A 527 1.86 28.33 -23.97
C LEU A 527 2.65 28.38 -22.66
N LEU A 528 3.99 28.42 -22.74
CA LEU A 528 4.86 28.57 -21.59
C LEU A 528 4.53 29.85 -20.81
N ARG A 529 4.36 30.99 -21.51
CA ARG A 529 3.96 32.25 -20.88
C ARG A 529 2.58 32.17 -20.21
N GLU A 530 1.63 31.47 -20.83
CA GLU A 530 0.30 31.25 -20.25
C GLU A 530 0.37 30.38 -18.99
N MET A 531 1.15 29.30 -18.99
CA MET A 531 1.34 28.43 -17.83
C MET A 531 1.98 29.17 -16.63
N PHE A 532 2.87 30.13 -16.88
CA PHE A 532 3.48 30.96 -15.84
C PHE A 532 2.61 32.10 -15.31
N SER A 533 1.41 32.32 -15.88
CA SER A 533 0.48 33.37 -15.43
C SER A 533 -0.33 33.01 -14.17
N SER A 534 0.06 31.95 -13.45
CA SER A 534 -0.68 31.42 -12.30
C SER A 534 -0.83 32.40 -11.13
N ASP A 535 0.13 33.31 -10.99
CA ASP A 535 0.26 34.26 -9.89
C ASP A 535 0.57 35.68 -10.40
N ASP A 536 -0.11 36.09 -11.47
CA ASP A 536 0.04 37.42 -12.08
C ASP A 536 -0.10 38.56 -11.03
N SER A 537 0.90 39.43 -10.97
CA SER A 537 0.91 40.63 -10.15
C SER A 537 1.37 41.85 -10.95
N VAL A 538 0.97 43.03 -10.48
CA VAL A 538 1.44 44.30 -11.03
C VAL A 538 2.30 44.97 -9.97
N ILE A 539 3.52 45.35 -10.36
CA ILE A 539 4.43 46.14 -9.55
C ILE A 539 4.64 47.51 -10.18
N PHE A 540 4.94 48.49 -9.34
CA PHE A 540 5.29 49.84 -9.77
C PHE A 540 6.80 50.02 -9.65
N VAL A 541 7.44 50.51 -10.71
CA VAL A 541 8.89 50.66 -10.78
C VAL A 541 9.22 52.10 -11.19
N CYS A 542 10.10 52.75 -10.43
CA CYS A 542 10.59 54.09 -10.75
C CYS A 542 11.61 54.03 -11.91
N GLU A 543 11.41 54.83 -12.95
CA GLU A 543 12.31 54.86 -14.11
C GLU A 543 13.68 55.47 -13.78
N SER A 544 13.72 56.43 -12.85
CA SER A 544 14.94 57.15 -12.50
C SER A 544 15.92 56.32 -11.67
N CYS A 545 15.42 55.48 -10.74
CA CYS A 545 16.28 54.71 -9.81
C CYS A 545 16.11 53.19 -9.88
N GLY A 546 15.11 52.68 -10.60
CA GLY A 546 14.84 51.25 -10.74
C GLY A 546 14.31 50.57 -9.47
N SER A 547 13.95 51.34 -8.43
CA SER A 547 13.37 50.81 -7.20
C SER A 547 11.86 50.62 -7.31
N LEU A 548 11.33 49.70 -6.49
CA LEU A 548 9.89 49.53 -6.32
C LEU A 548 9.27 50.81 -5.75
N ALA A 549 8.22 51.30 -6.40
CA ALA A 549 7.42 52.43 -5.95
C ALA A 549 6.22 51.93 -5.12
N THR A 550 5.72 52.81 -4.25
CA THR A 550 4.62 52.51 -3.34
C THR A 550 3.40 53.35 -3.70
N GLU A 551 2.23 52.73 -3.64
CA GLU A 551 0.94 53.40 -3.79
C GLU A 551 0.40 53.81 -2.41
N ASP A 552 0.23 55.12 -2.22
CA ASP A 552 -0.36 55.70 -1.02
C ASP A 552 -1.86 55.92 -1.29
N ASN A 553 -2.67 54.96 -0.85
CA ASN A 553 -4.12 54.98 -1.05
C ASN A 553 -4.82 56.13 -0.30
N ILE A 554 -4.25 56.64 0.79
CA ILE A 554 -4.86 57.71 1.59
C ILE A 554 -4.77 59.03 0.85
N ARG A 555 -3.60 59.31 0.27
CA ARG A 555 -3.33 60.54 -0.50
C ARG A 555 -3.53 60.36 -2.00
N ASN A 556 -3.94 59.17 -2.43
CA ASN A 556 -4.13 58.77 -3.82
C ASN A 556 -2.94 59.15 -4.72
N ARG A 557 -1.71 58.80 -4.29
CA ARG A 557 -0.47 59.14 -4.99
C ARG A 557 0.48 57.95 -5.10
N LEU A 558 1.16 57.83 -6.23
CA LEU A 558 2.27 56.90 -6.42
C LEU A 558 3.58 57.64 -6.20
N TYR A 559 4.47 57.12 -5.37
CA TYR A 559 5.77 57.74 -5.14
C TYR A 559 6.87 56.70 -4.93
N CYS A 560 8.09 57.04 -5.34
CA CYS A 560 9.26 56.23 -5.03
C CYS A 560 9.78 56.55 -3.62
N PRO A 561 9.93 55.56 -2.73
CA PRO A 561 10.42 55.79 -1.36
C PRO A 561 11.90 56.23 -1.31
N VAL A 562 12.68 55.99 -2.37
CA VAL A 562 14.12 56.29 -2.39
C VAL A 562 14.40 57.70 -2.90
N CYS A 563 13.82 58.07 -4.04
CA CYS A 563 14.12 59.35 -4.71
C CYS A 563 12.98 60.38 -4.61
N GLY A 564 11.82 60.01 -4.07
CA GLY A 564 10.66 60.90 -3.97
C GLY A 564 9.96 61.20 -5.30
N GLU A 565 10.44 60.64 -6.41
CA GLU A 565 9.86 60.79 -7.75
C GLU A 565 8.40 60.30 -7.76
N THR A 566 7.52 61.07 -8.40
CA THR A 566 6.07 60.78 -8.50
C THR A 566 5.59 60.67 -9.94
N GLU A 567 6.30 61.27 -10.91
CA GLU A 567 5.83 61.32 -12.30
C GLU A 567 6.36 60.15 -13.13
N LYS A 568 7.64 59.78 -12.97
CA LYS A 568 8.30 58.73 -13.77
C LYS A 568 8.18 57.35 -13.14
N ILE A 569 6.95 56.86 -12.99
CA ILE A 569 6.66 55.53 -12.43
C ILE A 569 5.87 54.71 -13.45
N SER A 570 6.44 53.55 -13.82
CA SER A 570 5.86 52.65 -14.80
C SER A 570 5.26 51.40 -14.14
N LYS A 571 4.13 50.93 -14.69
CA LYS A 571 3.45 49.69 -14.26
C LYS A 571 4.03 48.50 -15.01
N VAL A 572 4.53 47.50 -14.29
CA VAL A 572 5.11 46.29 -14.88
C VAL A 572 4.33 45.07 -14.39
N LYS A 573 3.91 44.23 -15.34
CA LYS A 573 3.28 42.94 -15.04
C LYS A 573 4.35 41.88 -14.83
N VAL A 574 4.35 41.23 -13.67
CA VAL A 574 5.31 40.18 -13.26
C VAL A 574 4.58 39.05 -12.55
N SER A 575 5.27 37.97 -12.21
CA SER A 575 4.75 36.99 -11.26
C SER A 575 4.89 37.49 -9.82
N TYR A 576 3.95 37.11 -8.97
CA TYR A 576 4.01 37.44 -7.54
C TYR A 576 5.21 36.77 -6.87
N GLY A 577 5.59 35.56 -7.29
CA GLY A 577 6.82 34.90 -6.86
C GLY A 577 8.07 35.75 -7.10
N PHE A 578 8.16 36.43 -8.25
CA PHE A 578 9.25 37.39 -8.51
C PHE A 578 9.19 38.61 -7.60
N THR A 579 7.98 39.11 -7.31
CA THR A 579 7.79 40.21 -6.35
C THR A 579 8.28 39.83 -4.95
N LEU A 580 8.04 38.59 -4.53
CA LEU A 580 8.51 38.06 -3.25
C LEU A 580 10.04 38.00 -3.21
N LEU A 581 10.66 37.46 -4.27
CA LEU A 581 12.12 37.40 -4.41
C LEU A 581 12.77 38.78 -4.28
N LEU A 582 12.22 39.81 -4.93
CA LEU A 582 12.73 41.18 -4.82
C LEU A 582 12.70 41.69 -3.37
N LYS A 583 11.62 41.41 -2.64
CA LYS A 583 11.50 41.81 -1.23
C LYS A 583 12.47 41.04 -0.32
N GLU A 584 12.67 39.75 -0.58
CA GLU A 584 13.65 38.93 0.14
C GLU A 584 15.07 39.45 -0.07
N LEU A 585 15.45 39.78 -1.30
CA LEU A 585 16.75 40.39 -1.61
C LEU A 585 16.95 41.72 -0.85
N ILE A 586 15.94 42.60 -0.85
CA ILE A 586 15.98 43.86 -0.10
C ILE A 586 16.15 43.61 1.40
N SER A 587 15.49 42.59 1.95
CA SER A 587 15.59 42.25 3.39
C SER A 587 16.99 41.78 3.81
N ILE A 588 17.76 41.21 2.88
CA ILE A 588 19.15 40.77 3.09
C ILE A 588 20.15 41.91 2.84
N GLY A 589 19.67 43.10 2.44
CA GLY A 589 20.51 44.27 2.12
C GLY A 589 21.03 44.28 0.68
N ILE A 590 20.50 43.42 -0.19
CA ILE A 590 20.78 43.46 -1.63
C ILE A 590 19.77 44.41 -2.29
N TRP A 591 20.25 45.39 -3.06
CA TRP A 591 19.37 46.32 -3.78
C TRP A 591 19.16 45.86 -5.23
N PRO A 592 18.00 45.25 -5.57
CA PRO A 592 17.67 44.90 -6.94
C PRO A 592 17.18 46.14 -7.72
N ARG A 593 18.00 46.69 -8.61
CA ARG A 593 17.61 47.78 -9.51
C ARG A 593 17.05 47.23 -10.80
N LEU A 594 15.78 47.49 -11.07
CA LEU A 594 15.11 47.10 -12.31
C LEU A 594 15.34 48.18 -13.37
N LYS A 595 16.08 47.84 -14.42
CA LYS A 595 16.21 48.70 -15.60
C LYS A 595 15.04 48.40 -16.53
N LEU A 596 14.13 49.36 -16.66
CA LEU A 596 13.02 49.26 -17.59
C LEU A 596 13.51 49.61 -18.99
N ASP A 597 13.06 48.84 -19.96
CA ASP A 597 13.22 49.15 -21.37
C ASP A 597 11.87 48.97 -22.05
N TYR A 598 11.56 49.85 -22.99
CA TYR A 598 10.31 49.76 -23.73
C TYR A 598 10.48 48.69 -24.78
N LYS A 599 9.58 47.71 -24.76
CA LYS A 599 9.63 46.60 -25.70
C LYS A 599 9.01 47.01 -27.05
N PHE A 600 9.55 48.05 -27.69
CA PHE A 600 9.52 48.39 -29.12
C PHE A 600 10.49 49.54 -29.40
#